data_AF-A0A934V3M5-F1
#
_entry.id   AF-A0A934V3M5-F1
#
_cell.length_a   1.000
_cell.length_b   1.000
_cell.length_c   1.000
_cell.angle_alpha   90.00
_cell.angle_beta   90.00
_cell.angle_gamma   90.00
#
_symmetry.space_group_name_H-M   'P 1'
#
loop_
_entity.id
_entity.type
_entity.pdbx_description
1 polymer ?
#
loop_
_entity_poly.entity_id
_entity_poly.type
_entity_poly.pdbx_seq_one_letter_code
_entity_poly.pdbx_strand_id
1 'polypeptide(L)'
;MRDPVEVTHGPPARDAGQAVRSAGDSLTPPSHSEPGRLVHADLAVFADYNYFLVQDDSLRPDLSDEFAGELIDNLVATEQDVLGVGTARRTTVPVALEVSVAEPDRETAGWDHVAEGGLRAPTGRIIVSSSDRTERIPRTDIPPGEYTARVYYRGLDTISGDGRDGHDRYLVVLWPGQARSARVITRYDGELPGG
;
A
#
# COMPACT_ATOMS: atom_id res chain seq x y z
N MET A 1 -47.38 52.68 28.08
CA MET A 1 -48.12 52.53 29.34
C MET A 1 -48.23 51.03 29.62
N ARG A 2 -47.52 50.59 30.68
CA ARG A 2 -47.55 49.28 31.37
C ARG A 2 -46.86 48.06 30.71
N ASP A 3 -45.64 47.88 31.20
CA ASP A 3 -44.85 46.70 31.62
C ASP A 3 -45.48 45.28 31.75
N PRO A 4 -44.62 44.24 31.84
CA PRO A 4 -44.86 42.84 31.44
C PRO A 4 -45.27 41.92 32.61
N VAL A 5 -45.78 40.72 32.29
CA VAL A 5 -46.11 39.68 33.29
C VAL A 5 -45.08 38.56 33.28
N GLU A 6 -44.20 38.68 34.27
CA GLU A 6 -43.84 37.68 35.29
C GLU A 6 -43.47 36.24 34.91
N VAL A 7 -42.19 35.97 35.20
CA VAL A 7 -41.51 34.69 35.37
C VAL A 7 -42.05 33.99 36.61
N THR A 8 -42.30 32.68 36.55
CA THR A 8 -42.44 31.85 37.76
C THR A 8 -41.53 30.63 37.70
N HIS A 9 -40.70 30.54 38.73
CA HIS A 9 -39.73 29.50 39.03
C HIS A 9 -40.40 28.18 39.47
N GLY A 10 -39.93 27.05 38.92
CA GLY A 10 -40.09 25.71 39.50
C GLY A 10 -38.76 25.23 40.14
N PRO A 11 -38.78 24.45 41.23
CA PRO A 11 -37.60 24.11 42.04
C PRO A 11 -36.82 22.87 41.55
N PRO A 12 -35.62 22.58 42.10
CA PRO A 12 -34.62 21.67 41.51
C PRO A 12 -34.58 20.27 42.17
N ALA A 13 -34.16 19.26 41.39
CA ALA A 13 -33.63 17.97 41.87
C ALA A 13 -32.59 17.48 40.84
N ARG A 14 -31.28 17.58 41.13
CA ARG A 14 -30.41 16.62 41.82
C ARG A 14 -30.08 15.35 41.01
N ASP A 15 -28.92 15.45 40.36
CA ASP A 15 -27.75 14.55 40.38
C ASP A 15 -27.82 13.11 39.84
N ALA A 16 -26.87 12.84 38.95
CA ALA A 16 -26.22 11.58 38.53
C ALA A 16 -26.00 11.67 37.00
N GLY A 17 -24.87 12.10 36.47
CA GLY A 17 -23.55 11.56 36.74
C GLY A 17 -23.19 10.58 35.62
N GLN A 18 -22.60 11.06 34.52
CA GLN A 18 -21.54 10.29 33.84
C GLN A 18 -20.71 11.19 32.90
N ALA A 19 -19.41 11.13 33.11
CA ALA A 19 -18.37 11.84 32.40
C ALA A 19 -18.33 11.46 30.91
N VAL A 20 -18.32 12.47 30.03
CA VAL A 20 -17.81 12.32 28.67
C VAL A 20 -16.49 13.06 28.60
N ARG A 21 -15.44 12.32 28.94
CA ARG A 21 -14.04 12.56 28.62
C ARG A 21 -13.90 12.94 27.14
N SER A 22 -13.74 14.23 26.87
CA SER A 22 -13.26 14.74 25.59
C SER A 22 -11.78 14.39 25.46
N ALA A 23 -11.50 13.22 24.90
CA ALA A 23 -10.18 12.89 24.40
C ALA A 23 -9.95 13.74 23.14
N GLY A 24 -8.92 14.58 23.17
CA GLY A 24 -8.41 15.23 21.99
C GLY A 24 -7.91 14.18 21.01
N ASP A 25 -8.45 14.18 19.81
CA ASP A 25 -7.90 13.42 18.69
C ASP A 25 -6.68 14.20 18.16
N SER A 26 -5.63 14.24 18.98
CA SER A 26 -4.28 14.48 18.48
C SER A 26 -3.86 13.18 17.82
N LEU A 27 -4.13 13.09 16.51
CA LEU A 27 -3.51 12.14 15.59
C LEU A 27 -2.00 12.36 15.63
N THR A 28 -1.38 11.78 16.64
CA THR A 28 0.03 11.44 16.61
C THR A 28 0.12 10.37 15.54
N PRO A 29 0.88 10.54 14.44
CA PRO A 29 1.12 9.44 13.53
C PRO A 29 1.75 8.30 14.34
N PRO A 30 1.39 7.02 14.11
CA PRO A 30 2.09 5.92 14.75
C PRO A 30 3.56 5.99 14.31
N SER A 31 4.40 6.56 15.18
CA SER A 31 5.85 6.45 15.10
C SER A 31 6.22 5.06 15.59
N HIS A 32 5.96 4.06 14.76
CA HIS A 32 6.56 2.75 14.90
C HIS A 32 7.64 2.64 13.81
N SER A 33 8.86 2.98 14.17
CA SER A 33 10.01 2.27 13.61
C SER A 33 9.76 0.80 13.92
N GLU A 34 9.20 0.04 12.97
CA GLU A 34 8.98 -1.38 13.16
C GLU A 34 10.36 -2.00 13.41
N PRO A 35 10.57 -2.73 14.51
CA PRO A 35 11.87 -3.30 14.81
C PRO A 35 12.30 -4.18 13.64
N GLY A 36 13.42 -3.83 13.01
CA GLY A 36 13.95 -4.56 11.87
C GLY A 36 13.71 -3.95 10.49
N ARG A 37 13.03 -2.80 10.35
CA ARG A 37 12.96 -2.09 9.07
C ARG A 37 14.31 -1.41 8.75
N LEU A 38 14.93 -1.81 7.65
CA LEU A 38 16.18 -1.28 7.12
C LEU A 38 15.96 -0.03 6.26
N VAL A 39 14.95 -0.06 5.40
CA VAL A 39 14.68 0.99 4.41
C VAL A 39 13.20 1.28 4.35
N HIS A 40 12.86 2.56 4.14
CA HIS A 40 11.52 3.04 3.83
C HIS A 40 11.62 4.12 2.75
N ALA A 41 10.84 3.99 1.69
CA ALA A 41 10.74 5.00 0.64
C ALA A 41 9.27 5.20 0.23
N ASP A 42 8.82 6.45 0.26
CA ASP A 42 7.53 6.85 -0.30
C ASP A 42 7.74 7.33 -1.74
N LEU A 43 7.08 6.67 -2.68
CA LEU A 43 7.28 6.85 -4.12
C LEU A 43 5.95 7.25 -4.77
N ALA A 44 6.06 8.09 -5.79
CA ALA A 44 4.99 8.40 -6.71
C ALA A 44 5.30 7.71 -8.05
N VAL A 45 4.62 6.61 -8.35
CA VAL A 45 4.94 5.74 -9.48
C VAL A 45 3.91 5.93 -10.58
N PHE A 46 4.36 6.32 -11.78
CA PHE A 46 3.49 6.44 -12.94
C PHE A 46 3.18 5.05 -13.51
N ALA A 47 1.95 4.56 -13.30
CA ALA A 47 1.49 3.22 -13.69
C ALA A 47 0.46 3.30 -14.83
N ASP A 48 0.88 3.81 -15.98
CA ASP A 48 0.03 4.03 -17.17
C ASP A 48 -0.52 2.74 -17.80
N TYR A 49 0.11 1.61 -17.53
CA TYR A 49 -0.32 0.27 -17.96
C TYR A 49 -1.00 -0.57 -16.87
N ASN A 50 -1.53 0.04 -15.81
CA ASN A 50 -2.08 -0.67 -14.64
C ASN A 50 -1.06 -1.56 -13.92
N TYR A 51 0.23 -1.27 -14.00
CA TYR A 51 1.23 -1.96 -13.20
C TYR A 51 2.47 -1.13 -12.96
N PHE A 52 3.26 -1.57 -11.98
CA PHE A 52 4.66 -1.23 -11.85
C PHE A 52 5.47 -2.48 -11.53
N LEU A 53 6.77 -2.42 -11.80
CA LEU A 53 7.75 -3.45 -11.51
C LEU A 53 8.57 -3.04 -10.30
N VAL A 54 8.91 -4.00 -9.45
CA VAL A 54 9.95 -3.90 -8.43
C VAL A 54 11.09 -4.81 -8.85
N GLN A 55 12.24 -4.22 -9.16
CA GLN A 55 13.38 -4.95 -9.71
C GLN A 55 14.71 -4.30 -9.36
N ASP A 56 15.79 -5.07 -9.49
CA ASP A 56 17.13 -4.53 -9.50
C ASP A 56 17.39 -3.72 -10.79
N ASP A 57 18.11 -2.60 -10.66
CA ASP A 57 18.46 -1.69 -11.73
C ASP A 57 19.38 -2.34 -12.78
N SER A 58 20.05 -3.44 -12.45
CA SER A 58 20.83 -4.20 -13.43
C SER A 58 19.99 -5.05 -14.38
N LEU A 59 18.71 -5.33 -14.03
CA LEU A 59 17.88 -6.28 -14.78
C LEU A 59 17.18 -5.63 -15.98
N ARG A 60 17.11 -6.37 -17.08
CA ARG A 60 16.40 -6.01 -18.31
C ARG A 60 15.52 -7.21 -18.73
N PRO A 61 14.46 -7.52 -17.97
CA PRO A 61 13.60 -8.64 -18.30
C PRO A 61 12.85 -8.40 -19.62
N ASP A 62 12.62 -9.50 -20.33
CA ASP A 62 11.70 -9.63 -21.46
C ASP A 62 10.56 -10.50 -20.95
N LEU A 63 9.53 -9.83 -20.41
CA LEU A 63 8.44 -10.48 -19.66
C LEU A 63 7.43 -11.13 -20.60
N SER A 64 7.06 -12.37 -20.30
CA SER A 64 6.16 -13.18 -21.12
C SER A 64 4.70 -12.72 -21.09
N ASP A 65 3.91 -13.24 -22.04
CA ASP A 65 2.44 -13.09 -22.02
C ASP A 65 1.83 -13.81 -20.80
N GLU A 66 2.44 -14.91 -20.34
CA GLU A 66 2.03 -15.61 -19.12
C GLU A 66 2.20 -14.73 -17.87
N PHE A 67 3.30 -13.97 -17.78
CA PHE A 67 3.49 -12.98 -16.72
C PHE A 67 2.39 -11.91 -16.75
N ALA A 68 2.06 -11.40 -17.93
CA ALA A 68 0.99 -10.41 -18.08
C ALA A 68 -0.36 -10.98 -17.64
N GLY A 69 -0.68 -12.24 -18.02
CA GLY A 69 -1.88 -12.94 -17.58
C GLY A 69 -1.94 -13.13 -16.07
N GLU A 70 -0.85 -13.60 -15.45
CA GLU A 70 -0.77 -13.77 -14.00
C GLU A 70 -0.97 -12.43 -13.26
N LEU A 71 -0.37 -11.35 -13.79
CA LEU A 71 -0.47 -10.01 -13.23
C LEU A 71 -1.90 -9.46 -13.29
N ILE A 72 -2.62 -9.72 -14.38
CA ILE A 72 -4.03 -9.34 -14.53
C ILE A 72 -4.90 -10.13 -13.54
N ASP A 73 -4.70 -11.44 -13.44
CA ASP A 73 -5.57 -12.32 -12.63
C ASP A 73 -5.32 -12.18 -11.12
N ASN A 74 -4.10 -11.89 -10.72
CA ASN A 74 -3.67 -11.93 -9.32
C ASN A 74 -3.22 -10.60 -8.76
N LEU A 75 -3.15 -9.54 -9.57
CA LEU A 75 -2.53 -8.25 -9.25
C LEU A 75 -1.05 -8.35 -8.86
N VAL A 76 -0.45 -9.53 -8.97
CA VAL A 76 0.96 -9.80 -8.73
C VAL A 76 1.44 -10.84 -9.72
N ALA A 77 2.67 -10.72 -10.18
CA ALA A 77 3.34 -11.74 -10.97
C ALA A 77 4.83 -11.76 -10.65
N THR A 78 5.51 -12.86 -10.93
CA THR A 78 6.96 -12.97 -10.74
C THR A 78 7.58 -13.71 -11.90
N GLU A 79 8.50 -13.05 -12.60
CA GLU A 79 9.25 -13.64 -13.71
C GLU A 79 10.63 -12.98 -13.82
N GLN A 80 11.65 -13.76 -14.20
CA GLN A 80 13.01 -13.26 -14.47
C GLN A 80 13.55 -12.35 -13.35
N ASP A 81 13.37 -12.77 -12.10
CA ASP A 81 13.82 -12.07 -10.90
C ASP A 81 13.17 -10.71 -10.65
N VAL A 82 12.02 -10.43 -11.28
CA VAL A 82 11.23 -9.21 -11.14
C VAL A 82 9.87 -9.52 -10.54
N LEU A 83 9.41 -8.62 -9.67
CA LEU A 83 8.05 -8.62 -9.13
C LEU A 83 7.20 -7.61 -9.89
N GLY A 84 6.14 -8.07 -10.54
CA GLY A 84 5.08 -7.22 -11.08
C GLY A 84 4.00 -6.95 -10.04
N VAL A 85 3.54 -5.71 -9.97
CA VAL A 85 2.45 -5.27 -9.10
C VAL A 85 1.40 -4.54 -9.94
N GLY A 86 0.22 -5.13 -10.04
CA GLY A 86 -0.94 -4.54 -10.72
C GLY A 86 -1.48 -3.34 -9.94
N THR A 87 -2.01 -2.34 -10.63
CA THR A 87 -2.62 -1.16 -10.04
C THR A 87 -4.05 -0.99 -10.53
N ALA A 88 -4.94 -0.58 -9.62
CA ALA A 88 -6.33 -0.32 -9.92
C ALA A 88 -6.53 0.85 -10.90
N ARG A 89 -5.55 1.76 -11.01
CA ARG A 89 -5.64 2.97 -11.84
C ARG A 89 -4.46 3.12 -12.80
N ARG A 90 -4.75 3.72 -13.96
CA ARG A 90 -3.79 4.13 -14.99
C ARG A 90 -3.26 5.54 -14.74
N THR A 91 -2.58 5.75 -13.62
CA THR A 91 -2.12 7.10 -13.20
C THR A 91 -0.88 7.00 -12.31
N THR A 92 -0.41 8.14 -11.80
CA THR A 92 0.57 8.15 -10.72
C THR A 92 -0.06 7.68 -9.43
N VAL A 93 0.43 6.55 -8.89
CA VAL A 93 -0.07 5.94 -7.66
C VAL A 93 0.94 6.09 -6.52
N PRO A 94 0.48 6.21 -5.26
CA PRO A 94 1.36 6.22 -4.10
C PRO A 94 1.82 4.79 -3.77
N VAL A 95 3.13 4.59 -3.72
CA VAL A 95 3.77 3.33 -3.36
C VAL A 95 4.71 3.54 -2.17
N ALA A 96 4.52 2.78 -1.11
CA ALA A 96 5.50 2.67 -0.03
C ALA A 96 6.34 1.42 -0.25
N LEU A 97 7.66 1.56 -0.29
CA LEU A 97 8.61 0.46 -0.32
C LEU A 97 9.28 0.35 1.05
N GLU A 98 9.08 -0.78 1.71
CA GLU A 98 9.73 -1.14 2.97
C GLU A 98 10.67 -2.33 2.77
N VAL A 99 11.82 -2.30 3.43
CA VAL A 99 12.77 -3.42 3.45
C VAL A 99 13.05 -3.77 4.89
N SER A 100 12.90 -5.03 5.25
CA SER A 100 13.00 -5.53 6.61
C SER A 100 14.05 -6.63 6.72
N VAL A 101 14.69 -6.76 7.89
CA VAL A 101 15.71 -7.80 8.16
C VAL A 101 15.14 -9.22 8.20
N ALA A 102 13.83 -9.35 8.38
CA ALA A 102 13.11 -10.60 8.49
C ALA A 102 11.66 -10.41 8.02
N GLU A 103 10.92 -11.51 7.92
CA GLU A 103 9.49 -11.48 7.59
C GLU A 103 8.75 -10.54 8.56
N PRO A 104 8.00 -9.55 8.05
CA PRO A 104 7.25 -8.64 8.91
C PRO A 104 6.09 -9.37 9.58
N ASP A 105 5.97 -9.22 10.90
CA ASP A 105 4.79 -9.62 11.68
C ASP A 105 3.67 -8.57 11.49
N ARG A 106 3.22 -8.45 10.25
CA ARG A 106 2.18 -7.50 9.85
C ARG A 106 0.92 -8.26 9.48
N GLU A 107 -0.18 -7.93 10.15
CA GLU A 107 -1.49 -8.50 9.88
C GLU A 107 -1.97 -8.14 8.47
N THR A 108 -2.64 -9.08 7.83
CA THR A 108 -3.32 -8.87 6.54
C THR A 108 -4.72 -8.28 6.70
N ALA A 109 -5.26 -8.26 7.93
CA ALA A 109 -6.57 -7.71 8.22
C ALA A 109 -6.62 -6.19 7.94
N GLY A 110 -7.68 -5.75 7.26
CA GLY A 110 -7.87 -4.34 6.90
C GLY A 110 -7.16 -3.89 5.62
N TRP A 111 -6.50 -4.80 4.91
CA TRP A 111 -6.07 -4.63 3.54
C TRP A 111 -7.08 -5.28 2.58
N ASP A 112 -7.32 -4.65 1.44
CA ASP A 112 -8.32 -5.08 0.47
C ASP A 112 -7.84 -6.26 -0.35
N HIS A 113 -6.54 -6.26 -0.67
CA HIS A 113 -5.85 -7.35 -1.33
C HIS A 113 -4.47 -7.51 -0.68
N VAL A 114 -4.00 -8.75 -0.57
CA VAL A 114 -2.65 -9.07 -0.14
C VAL A 114 -2.12 -10.19 -1.01
N ALA A 115 -0.96 -9.96 -1.60
CA ALA A 115 -0.30 -10.92 -2.46
C ALA A 115 1.18 -11.04 -2.11
N GLU A 116 1.80 -12.13 -2.53
CA GLU A 116 3.20 -12.40 -2.28
C GLU A 116 3.89 -12.83 -3.58
N GLY A 117 5.17 -12.55 -3.67
CA GLY A 117 6.03 -12.97 -4.78
C GLY A 117 7.48 -12.92 -4.36
N GLY A 118 8.39 -13.00 -5.31
CA GLY A 118 9.82 -12.92 -5.07
C GLY A 118 10.54 -12.09 -6.10
N LEU A 119 11.73 -11.63 -5.75
CA LEU A 119 12.66 -11.03 -6.70
C LEU A 119 14.10 -11.32 -6.29
N ARG A 120 15.05 -11.14 -7.22
CA ARG A 120 16.48 -11.11 -6.88
C ARG A 120 17.02 -9.71 -7.09
N ALA A 121 17.86 -9.28 -6.14
CA ALA A 121 18.56 -8.02 -6.16
C ALA A 121 20.07 -8.27 -6.24
N PRO A 122 20.63 -8.65 -7.40
CA PRO A 122 22.05 -8.99 -7.54
C PRO A 122 22.98 -7.82 -7.20
N THR A 123 22.56 -6.57 -7.43
CA THR A 123 23.35 -5.38 -7.06
C THR A 123 22.84 -4.69 -5.80
N GLY A 124 21.60 -5.00 -5.40
CA GLY A 124 20.96 -4.35 -4.26
C GLY A 124 20.41 -2.96 -4.60
N ARG A 125 20.39 -2.56 -5.87
CA ARG A 125 19.83 -1.27 -6.29
C ARG A 125 18.44 -1.46 -6.86
N ILE A 126 17.42 -1.21 -6.05
CA ILE A 126 16.03 -1.38 -6.46
C ILE A 126 15.50 -0.13 -7.16
N ILE A 127 14.78 -0.33 -8.24
CA ILE A 127 13.92 0.66 -8.91
C ILE A 127 12.47 0.19 -8.88
N VAL A 128 11.55 1.15 -8.80
CA VAL A 128 10.10 0.90 -8.86
C VAL A 128 9.49 1.77 -9.95
N SER A 129 9.02 1.16 -11.03
CA SER A 129 8.50 1.89 -12.22
C SER A 129 7.68 0.99 -13.16
N SER A 130 6.85 1.56 -14.03
CA SER A 130 6.04 0.81 -15.03
C SER A 130 6.84 0.24 -16.21
N SER A 131 8.08 0.69 -16.40
CA SER A 131 9.07 0.22 -17.39
C SER A 131 10.17 1.27 -17.62
N ASP A 132 9.92 2.54 -17.24
CA ASP A 132 10.92 3.59 -17.30
C ASP A 132 12.12 3.29 -16.39
N ARG A 133 13.33 3.55 -16.87
CA ARG A 133 14.58 3.42 -16.12
C ARG A 133 15.42 4.70 -16.16
N THR A 134 14.84 5.84 -16.52
CA THR A 134 15.52 7.14 -16.53
C THR A 134 16.20 7.45 -15.20
N GLU A 135 17.21 8.32 -15.23
CA GLU A 135 17.94 8.79 -14.04
C GLU A 135 17.03 9.51 -13.02
N ARG A 136 15.80 9.85 -13.42
CA ARG A 136 14.80 10.48 -12.55
C ARG A 136 14.10 9.50 -11.63
N ILE A 137 14.08 8.20 -11.96
CA ILE A 137 13.49 7.17 -11.10
C ILE A 137 14.40 6.98 -9.87
N PRO A 138 13.89 7.11 -8.63
CA PRO A 138 14.69 6.89 -7.44
C PRO A 138 15.27 5.48 -7.39
N ARG A 139 16.54 5.38 -6.97
CA ARG A 139 17.18 4.09 -6.63
C ARG A 139 17.13 3.91 -5.13
N THR A 140 16.77 2.72 -4.68
CA THR A 140 16.75 2.35 -3.28
C THR A 140 17.82 1.29 -3.03
N ASP A 141 18.85 1.62 -2.26
CA ASP A 141 19.92 0.69 -1.92
C ASP A 141 19.49 -0.26 -0.80
N ILE A 142 19.67 -1.56 -1.04
CA ILE A 142 19.39 -2.67 -0.12
C ILE A 142 20.56 -3.66 -0.17
N PRO A 143 20.72 -4.57 0.82
CA PRO A 143 21.70 -5.64 0.71
C PRO A 143 21.45 -6.50 -0.56
N PRO A 144 22.48 -6.85 -1.34
CA PRO A 144 22.28 -7.78 -2.45
C PRO A 144 21.79 -9.15 -1.98
N GLY A 145 20.88 -9.78 -2.71
CA GLY A 145 20.37 -11.10 -2.34
C GLY A 145 19.04 -11.49 -2.98
N GLU A 146 18.48 -12.58 -2.47
CA GLU A 146 17.12 -13.00 -2.80
C GLU A 146 16.14 -12.44 -1.79
N TYR A 147 15.01 -11.97 -2.30
CA TYR A 147 13.97 -11.34 -1.51
C TYR A 147 12.64 -12.02 -1.72
N THR A 148 11.98 -12.24 -0.61
CA THR A 148 10.55 -12.45 -0.58
C THR A 148 9.86 -11.09 -0.47
N ALA A 149 8.78 -10.93 -1.22
CA ALA A 149 7.94 -9.75 -1.18
C ALA A 149 6.52 -10.08 -0.71
N ARG A 150 5.92 -9.14 0.00
CA ARG A 150 4.47 -9.08 0.23
C ARG A 150 3.98 -7.71 -0.17
N VAL A 151 2.92 -7.70 -0.97
CA VAL A 151 2.28 -6.51 -1.51
C VAL A 151 0.91 -6.40 -0.88
N TYR A 152 0.64 -5.23 -0.31
CA TYR A 152 -0.63 -4.92 0.30
C TYR A 152 -1.30 -3.77 -0.43
N TYR A 153 -2.61 -3.90 -0.61
CA TYR A 153 -3.43 -2.97 -1.38
C TYR A 153 -4.54 -2.47 -0.49
N ARG A 154 -4.79 -1.16 -0.53
CA ARG A 154 -5.85 -0.53 0.27
C ARG A 154 -6.47 0.60 -0.51
N GLY A 155 -7.77 0.84 -0.31
CA GLY A 155 -8.55 1.85 -1.01
C GLY A 155 -8.99 1.41 -2.41
N LEU A 156 -9.02 0.11 -2.72
CA LEU A 156 -9.43 -0.40 -4.03
C LEU A 156 -10.94 -0.18 -4.30
N ASP A 157 -11.73 -0.07 -3.24
CA ASP A 157 -13.16 0.24 -3.28
C ASP A 157 -13.46 1.74 -3.43
N THR A 158 -12.44 2.59 -3.29
CA THR A 158 -12.59 4.06 -3.38
C THR A 158 -12.46 4.59 -4.80
N ILE A 159 -12.19 3.72 -5.78
CA ILE A 159 -11.95 4.15 -7.15
C ILE A 159 -13.26 4.59 -7.81
N SER A 160 -13.25 5.76 -8.45
CA SER A 160 -14.39 6.27 -9.20
C SER A 160 -14.75 5.33 -10.36
N GLY A 161 -16.02 5.33 -10.78
CA GLY A 161 -16.48 4.47 -11.88
C GLY A 161 -15.80 4.74 -13.23
N ASP A 162 -15.15 5.89 -13.40
CA ASP A 162 -14.34 6.20 -14.59
C ASP A 162 -12.83 5.88 -14.41
N GLY A 163 -12.44 5.31 -13.27
CA GLY A 163 -11.08 4.86 -12.99
C GLY A 163 -10.05 5.97 -12.73
N ARG A 164 -10.48 7.22 -12.59
CA ARG A 164 -9.58 8.39 -12.48
C ARG A 164 -9.23 8.74 -11.04
N ASP A 165 -10.24 8.83 -10.20
CA ASP A 165 -10.12 9.27 -8.81
C ASP A 165 -10.14 8.09 -7.87
N GLY A 166 -9.42 8.20 -6.75
CA GLY A 166 -9.30 7.12 -5.79
C GLY A 166 -8.21 7.37 -4.76
N HIS A 167 -8.29 6.61 -3.68
CA HIS A 167 -7.36 6.64 -2.56
C HIS A 167 -6.58 5.33 -2.43
N ASP A 168 -6.44 4.58 -3.52
CA ASP A 168 -5.63 3.37 -3.54
C ASP A 168 -4.18 3.65 -3.17
N ARG A 169 -3.62 2.75 -2.37
CA ARG A 169 -2.24 2.76 -1.90
C ARG A 169 -1.66 1.36 -1.97
N TYR A 170 -0.39 1.30 -2.33
CA TYR A 170 0.36 0.06 -2.46
C TYR A 170 1.51 0.09 -1.47
N LEU A 171 1.61 -0.95 -0.66
CA LEU A 171 2.74 -1.17 0.21
C LEU A 171 3.47 -2.43 -0.25
N VAL A 172 4.74 -2.30 -0.59
CA VAL A 172 5.62 -3.42 -0.91
C VAL A 172 6.58 -3.58 0.24
N VAL A 173 6.55 -4.75 0.90
CA VAL A 173 7.50 -5.10 1.95
C VAL A 173 8.40 -6.22 1.47
N LEU A 174 9.71 -5.97 1.49
CA LEU A 174 10.75 -6.92 1.12
C LEU A 174 11.47 -7.43 2.37
N TRP A 175 11.81 -8.72 2.39
CA TRP A 175 12.72 -9.28 3.39
C TRP A 175 13.57 -10.40 2.78
N PRO A 176 14.77 -10.67 3.34
CA PRO A 176 15.61 -11.77 2.89
C PRO A 176 14.85 -13.10 2.93
N GLY A 177 14.82 -13.80 1.80
CA GLY A 177 14.08 -15.05 1.66
C GLY A 177 14.17 -15.57 0.23
N GLN A 178 13.97 -16.87 0.04
CA GLN A 178 14.04 -17.49 -1.28
C GLN A 178 13.00 -16.83 -2.21
N ALA A 179 13.43 -16.45 -3.41
CA ALA A 179 12.49 -15.95 -4.42
C ALA A 179 11.45 -17.04 -4.73
N ARG A 180 10.18 -16.68 -4.73
CA ARG A 180 9.04 -17.59 -4.88
C ARG A 180 8.08 -17.09 -5.95
N SER A 181 7.35 -18.02 -6.57
CA SER A 181 6.26 -17.70 -7.49
C SER A 181 5.20 -16.87 -6.81
N ALA A 182 4.48 -16.08 -7.62
CA ALA A 182 3.44 -15.21 -7.11
C ALA A 182 2.26 -16.01 -6.56
N ARG A 183 1.62 -15.48 -5.52
CA ARG A 183 0.41 -16.05 -4.93
C ARG A 183 -0.43 -15.00 -4.23
N VAL A 184 -1.74 -15.18 -4.26
CA VAL A 184 -2.69 -14.34 -3.53
C VAL A 184 -2.90 -14.90 -2.13
N ILE A 185 -2.78 -14.06 -1.11
CA ILE A 185 -3.05 -14.37 0.31
C ILE A 185 -4.45 -13.92 0.71
N THR A 186 -4.85 -12.75 0.25
CA THR A 186 -6.19 -12.18 0.43
C THR A 186 -6.59 -11.54 -0.89
N ARG A 187 -7.74 -11.96 -1.43
CA ARG A 187 -8.23 -11.46 -2.70
C ARG A 187 -9.23 -10.34 -2.45
N TYR A 188 -9.12 -9.28 -3.24
CA TYR A 188 -10.16 -8.26 -3.33
C TYR A 188 -11.35 -8.83 -4.10
N ASP A 189 -12.54 -8.74 -3.51
CA ASP A 189 -13.78 -9.33 -4.07
C ASP A 189 -14.57 -8.35 -4.95
N GLY A 190 -14.13 -7.09 -5.06
CA GLY A 190 -14.76 -6.08 -5.91
C GLY A 190 -14.22 -6.06 -7.34
N GLU A 191 -14.92 -5.36 -8.22
CA GLU A 191 -14.48 -5.13 -9.59
C GLU A 191 -13.55 -3.91 -9.64
N LEU A 192 -12.39 -4.06 -10.29
CA LEU A 192 -11.50 -2.93 -10.55
C LEU A 192 -11.94 -2.24 -11.85
N PRO A 193 -12.02 -0.90 -11.88
CA PRO A 193 -12.36 -0.20 -13.10
C PRO A 193 -11.26 -0.38 -14.14
N GLY A 194 -11.61 -0.99 -15.27
CA GLY A 194 -10.69 -1.26 -16.38
C GLY A 194 -10.27 -2.72 -16.55
N GLY A 195 -10.88 -3.65 -15.81
CA GLY A 195 -10.93 -5.08 -16.15
C GLY A 195 -11.87 -5.39 -17.30
#